data_AF-A0A1X0JGJ0-F1
#
_entry.id   AF-A0A1X0JGJ0-F1
#
_cell.length_a   1.000
_cell.length_b   1.000
_cell.length_c   1.000
_cell.angle_alpha   90.00
_cell.angle_beta   90.00
_cell.angle_gamma   90.00
#
_symmetry.space_group_name_H-M   'P 1'
#
loop_
_entity.id
_entity.type
_entity.pdbx_description
1 polymer ?
#
loop_
_entity_poly.entity_id
_entity_poly.type
_entity_poly.pdbx_seq_one_letter_code
_entity_poly.pdbx_strand_id
1 'polypeptide(L)'
;MAVIAVIGVFFAGMGCYALAVPDAIIRPFGIALGSAAARSEVRAVYGGFGLAIAGVLGYAAVAGGAIRTGIVITVGAALAGMAFGRLVSAVLDDRTAFYPNWFYFLVEAVAAAALFIANLAR
;
A
#
# COMPACT_ATOMS: atom_id res chain seq x y z
N MET A 1 4.11 -8.85 16.07
CA MET A 1 4.94 -7.65 15.79
C MET A 1 5.65 -7.75 14.45
N ALA A 2 6.26 -8.90 14.10
CA ALA A 2 6.95 -9.10 12.83
C ALA A 2 6.15 -8.68 11.59
N VAL A 3 4.87 -9.08 11.47
CA VAL A 3 4.00 -8.72 10.32
C VAL A 3 3.86 -7.20 10.14
N ILE A 4 3.61 -6.46 11.22
CA ILE A 4 3.46 -5.00 11.17
C ILE A 4 4.76 -4.34 10.71
N ALA A 5 5.89 -4.80 11.26
CA ALA A 5 7.19 -4.26 10.92
C ALA A 5 7.54 -4.50 9.45
N VAL A 6 7.32 -5.72 8.94
CA VAL A 6 7.57 -6.06 7.53
C VAL A 6 6.74 -5.19 6.59
N ILE A 7 5.44 -5.07 6.85
CA ILE A 7 4.55 -4.24 6.02
C ILE A 7 4.93 -2.76 6.13
N GLY A 8 5.27 -2.28 7.32
CA GLY A 8 5.75 -0.91 7.53
C GLY A 8 7.03 -0.61 6.75
N VAL A 9 8.00 -1.52 6.75
CA VAL A 9 9.24 -1.39 5.97
C VAL A 9 8.96 -1.38 4.47
N PHE A 10 8.02 -2.21 3.99
CA PHE A 10 7.63 -2.22 2.58
C PHE A 10 7.03 -0.87 2.16
N PHE A 11 6.14 -0.30 2.97
CA PHE A 11 5.60 1.04 2.75
C PHE A 11 6.67 2.13 2.83
N ALA A 12 7.63 2.01 3.75
CA ALA A 12 8.74 2.96 3.86
C ALA A 12 9.61 2.94 2.59
N GLY A 13 9.97 1.75 2.11
CA GLY A 13 10.75 1.56 0.89
C GLY A 13 10.02 2.09 -0.34
N MET A 14 8.74 1.72 -0.52
CA MET A 14 7.90 2.22 -1.61
C MET A 14 7.77 3.74 -1.55
N GLY A 15 7.48 4.30 -0.37
CA GLY A 15 7.29 5.74 -0.18
C GLY A 15 8.56 6.55 -0.49
N CYS A 16 9.70 6.13 0.05
CA CYS A 16 11.00 6.73 -0.27
C CYS A 16 11.31 6.65 -1.78
N TYR A 17 11.02 5.49 -2.40
CA TYR A 17 11.26 5.29 -3.82
C TYR A 17 10.38 6.21 -4.69
N ALA A 18 9.09 6.33 -4.38
CA ALA A 18 8.17 7.22 -5.08
C ALA A 18 8.54 8.71 -4.93
N LEU A 19 9.06 9.12 -3.77
CA LEU A 19 9.56 10.47 -3.56
C LEU A 19 10.79 10.76 -4.43
N ALA A 20 11.74 9.82 -4.47
CA ALA A 20 12.99 9.98 -5.19
C ALA A 20 12.80 9.91 -6.71
N VAL A 21 12.06 8.90 -7.20
CA VAL A 21 11.96 8.57 -8.62
C VAL A 21 10.50 8.28 -9.03
N PRO A 22 9.61 9.30 -9.05
CA PRO A 22 8.17 9.11 -9.26
C PRO A 22 7.82 8.52 -10.64
N ASP A 23 8.61 8.81 -11.67
CA ASP A 23 8.38 8.26 -13.01
C ASP A 23 8.55 6.74 -13.03
N ALA A 24 9.52 6.22 -12.28
CA ALA A 24 9.87 4.80 -12.30
C ALA A 24 8.82 3.94 -11.58
N ILE A 25 8.22 4.43 -10.50
CA ILE A 25 7.27 3.62 -9.71
C ILE A 25 5.96 3.35 -10.44
N ILE A 26 5.52 4.26 -11.31
CA ILE A 26 4.26 4.10 -12.05
C ILE A 26 4.46 3.54 -13.46
N ARG A 27 5.69 3.57 -13.99
CA ARG A 27 6.02 3.07 -15.33
C ARG A 27 5.54 1.63 -15.60
N PRO A 28 5.57 0.68 -14.63
CA PRO A 28 5.00 -0.66 -14.83
C PRO A 28 3.53 -0.67 -15.25
N PHE A 29 2.77 0.36 -14.91
CA PHE A 29 1.36 0.52 -15.27
C PHE A 29 1.17 1.22 -16.64
N GLY A 30 2.25 1.47 -17.38
CA GLY A 30 2.21 2.17 -18.67
C GLY A 30 1.94 3.68 -18.55
N ILE A 31 2.03 4.24 -17.34
CA ILE A 31 1.75 5.67 -17.10
C ILE A 31 3.04 6.48 -17.30
N ALA A 32 2.96 7.52 -18.14
CA ALA A 32 4.01 8.51 -18.34
C ALA A 32 3.65 9.84 -17.66
N LEU A 33 4.56 10.40 -16.84
CA LEU A 33 4.35 11.68 -16.17
C LEU A 33 4.80 12.83 -17.06
N GLY A 34 3.86 13.45 -17.78
CA GLY A 34 4.15 14.55 -18.71
C GLY A 34 4.35 15.92 -18.08
N SER A 35 4.08 16.08 -16.77
CA SER A 35 4.08 17.40 -16.13
C SER A 35 4.64 17.39 -14.71
N ALA A 36 5.04 18.58 -14.23
CA ALA A 36 5.43 18.76 -12.83
C ALA A 36 4.28 18.45 -11.86
N ALA A 37 3.04 18.82 -12.22
CA ALA A 37 1.85 18.51 -11.44
C ALA A 37 1.65 16.99 -11.28
N ALA A 38 1.77 16.22 -12.36
CA ALA A 38 1.62 14.76 -12.31
C ALA A 38 2.71 14.10 -11.43
N ARG A 39 3.96 14.59 -11.50
CA ARG A 39 5.03 14.13 -10.59
C ARG A 39 4.79 14.53 -9.14
N SER A 40 4.19 15.69 -8.90
CA SER A 40 3.80 16.11 -7.54
C SER A 40 2.74 15.18 -6.96
N GLU A 41 1.75 14.82 -7.76
CA GLU A 41 0.68 13.90 -7.35
C GLU A 41 1.23 12.53 -6.96
N VAL A 42 2.13 11.97 -7.77
CA VAL A 42 2.75 10.68 -7.46
C VAL A 42 3.57 10.74 -6.17
N ARG A 43 4.33 11.81 -5.96
CA ARG A 43 5.08 12.00 -4.72
C ARG A 43 4.17 12.15 -3.50
N ALA A 44 3.00 12.77 -3.64
CA ALA A 44 2.05 12.90 -2.55
C ALA A 44 1.40 11.55 -2.20
N VAL A 45 0.83 10.87 -3.21
CA VAL A 45 -0.03 9.69 -3.02
C VAL A 45 0.76 8.38 -2.89
N TYR A 46 1.84 8.19 -3.64
CA TYR A 46 2.66 6.98 -3.51
C TYR A 46 3.82 7.20 -2.53
N GLY A 47 4.35 8.42 -2.47
CA GLY A 47 5.46 8.78 -1.60
C GLY A 47 5.03 9.11 -0.18
N GLY A 48 4.48 10.31 0.01
CA GLY A 48 4.13 10.87 1.31
C GLY A 48 3.12 10.01 2.07
N PHE A 49 2.04 9.58 1.41
CA PHE A 49 1.06 8.67 2.03
C PHE A 49 1.70 7.32 2.40
N GLY A 50 2.53 6.74 1.53
CA GLY A 50 3.27 5.50 1.84
C GLY A 50 4.13 5.64 3.11
N LEU A 51 4.88 6.75 3.23
CA LEU A 51 5.67 7.04 4.43
C LEU A 51 4.81 7.28 5.68
N ALA A 52 3.65 7.93 5.53
CA ALA A 52 2.71 8.10 6.63
C ALA A 52 2.18 6.74 7.13
N ILE A 53 1.80 5.84 6.23
CA ILE A 53 1.37 4.47 6.58
C ILE A 53 2.49 3.72 7.30
N ALA A 54 3.73 3.81 6.79
CA ALA A 54 4.89 3.23 7.47
C ALA A 54 5.07 3.79 8.89
N GLY A 55 4.93 5.10 9.07
CA GLY A 55 5.05 5.77 10.36
C GLY A 55 4.00 5.32 11.37
N VAL A 56 2.71 5.25 10.97
CA VAL A 56 1.65 4.79 11.89
C VAL A 56 1.77 3.30 12.20
N LEU A 57 2.21 2.45 11.26
CA LEU A 57 2.51 1.04 11.54
C LEU A 57 3.71 0.90 12.49
N GLY A 58 4.75 1.73 12.33
CA GLY A 58 5.87 1.81 13.27
C GLY A 58 5.41 2.22 14.66
N TYR A 59 4.53 3.22 14.76
CA TYR A 59 3.92 3.62 16.03
C TYR A 59 3.05 2.50 16.61
N ALA A 60 2.29 1.77 15.80
CA ALA A 60 1.51 0.61 16.23
C ALA A 60 2.38 -0.55 16.74
N ALA A 61 3.67 -0.60 16.40
CA ALA A 61 4.58 -1.61 16.94
C ALA A 61 4.94 -1.33 18.42
N VAL A 62 4.92 -0.06 18.84
CA VAL A 62 5.21 0.36 20.22
C VAL A 62 3.96 0.70 21.02
N ALA A 63 2.90 1.15 20.35
CA ALA A 63 1.59 1.37 20.95
C ALA A 63 0.94 0.02 21.29
N GLY A 64 0.34 -0.08 22.48
CA GLY A 64 -0.39 -1.26 22.95
C GLY A 64 -1.90 -1.15 22.75
N GLY A 65 -2.62 -2.24 23.04
CA GLY A 65 -4.07 -2.25 23.20
C GLY A 65 -4.89 -1.72 22.00
N ALA A 66 -5.86 -0.86 22.31
CA ALA A 66 -6.85 -0.37 21.34
C ALA A 66 -6.24 0.50 20.23
N ILE A 67 -5.23 1.33 20.53
CA ILE A 67 -4.58 2.22 19.54
C ILE A 67 -3.97 1.39 18.42
N ARG A 68 -3.16 0.38 18.80
CA ARG A 68 -2.54 -0.54 17.86
C ARG A 68 -3.59 -1.26 17.02
N THR A 69 -4.65 -1.72 17.65
CA THR A 69 -5.77 -2.42 17.00
C THR A 69 -6.44 -1.55 15.94
N GLY A 70 -6.76 -0.30 16.28
CA GLY A 70 -7.35 0.66 15.35
C GLY A 70 -6.46 0.94 14.13
N ILE A 71 -5.15 1.12 14.35
CA ILE A 71 -4.19 1.34 13.25
C ILE A 71 -4.13 0.13 12.33
N VAL A 72 -3.95 -1.07 12.88
CA VAL A 72 -3.81 -2.29 12.08
C VAL A 72 -5.06 -2.59 11.27
N ILE A 73 -6.25 -2.43 11.86
CA ILE A 73 -7.52 -2.59 11.14
C ILE A 73 -7.65 -1.56 10.02
N THR A 74 -7.34 -0.29 10.30
CA THR A 74 -7.44 0.78 9.30
C THR A 74 -6.54 0.53 8.11
N VAL A 75 -5.27 0.19 8.34
CA VAL A 75 -4.32 -0.08 7.26
C VAL A 75 -4.67 -1.37 6.51
N GLY A 76 -5.10 -2.41 7.22
CA GLY A 76 -5.60 -3.65 6.61
C GLY A 76 -6.80 -3.39 5.70
N ALA A 77 -7.76 -2.57 6.13
CA ALA A 77 -8.92 -2.18 5.34
C ALA A 77 -8.54 -1.36 4.10
N ALA A 78 -7.57 -0.44 4.24
CA ALA A 78 -7.06 0.33 3.10
C ALA A 78 -6.43 -0.58 2.02
N LEU A 79 -5.60 -1.55 2.43
CA LEU A 79 -5.02 -2.55 1.53
C LEU A 79 -6.10 -3.42 0.86
N ALA A 80 -7.09 -3.88 1.63
CA ALA A 80 -8.22 -4.63 1.08
C ALA A 80 -9.03 -3.82 0.06
N GLY A 81 -9.21 -2.51 0.31
CA GLY A 81 -9.87 -1.59 -0.63
C GLY A 81 -9.11 -1.43 -1.95
N MET A 82 -7.77 -1.37 -1.91
CA MET A 82 -6.95 -1.33 -3.13
C MET A 82 -7.03 -2.64 -3.92
N ALA A 83 -7.03 -3.78 -3.22
CA ALA A 83 -7.23 -5.08 -3.86
C ALA A 83 -8.63 -5.17 -4.49
N PHE A 84 -9.65 -4.69 -3.78
CA PHE A 84 -11.02 -4.63 -4.29
C PHE A 84 -11.14 -3.75 -5.53
N GLY A 85 -10.49 -2.58 -5.57
CA GLY A 85 -10.46 -1.72 -6.75
C GLY A 85 -9.97 -2.45 -8.01
N ARG A 86 -8.97 -3.34 -7.87
CA ARG A 86 -8.48 -4.16 -8.99
C ARG A 86 -9.48 -5.22 -9.43
N LEU A 87 -10.28 -5.78 -8.51
CA LEU A 87 -11.39 -6.67 -8.87
C LEU A 87 -12.48 -5.93 -9.63
N VAL A 88 -12.80 -4.71 -9.22
CA VAL A 88 -13.75 -3.86 -9.94
C VAL A 88 -13.27 -3.61 -11.36
N SER A 89 -12.00 -3.22 -11.56
CA SER A 89 -11.42 -3.09 -12.91
C SER A 89 -11.42 -4.40 -13.70
N ALA A 90 -11.17 -5.55 -13.05
CA ALA A 90 -11.23 -6.84 -13.73
C ALA A 90 -12.65 -7.24 -14.21
N VAL A 91 -13.70 -6.66 -13.62
CA VAL A 91 -15.10 -6.89 -14.00
C VAL A 91 -15.58 -5.88 -15.02
N LEU A 92 -15.14 -4.61 -14.91
CA LEU A 92 -15.64 -3.51 -15.73
C LEU A 92 -14.80 -3.22 -16.98
N ASP A 93 -13.50 -3.51 -16.94
CA ASP A 93 -12.54 -3.16 -17.99
C ASP A 93 -11.95 -4.43 -18.68
N ASP A 94 -11.06 -4.19 -19.65
CA ASP A 94 -10.35 -5.26 -20.36
C ASP A 94 -9.43 -6.07 -19.45
N ARG A 95 -9.16 -7.32 -19.86
CA ARG A 95 -8.24 -8.21 -19.16
C ARG A 95 -6.83 -7.62 -19.13
N THR A 96 -6.35 -7.33 -17.92
CA THR A 96 -4.97 -6.89 -17.68
C THR A 96 -4.01 -8.08 -17.55
N ALA A 97 -2.76 -7.90 -17.96
CA ALA A 97 -1.68 -8.86 -17.72
C ALA A 97 -1.47 -9.14 -16.22
N PHE A 98 -0.82 -10.27 -15.91
CA PHE A 98 -0.52 -10.66 -14.52
C PHE A 98 0.32 -9.61 -13.78
N TYR A 99 1.43 -9.15 -14.38
CA TYR A 99 2.21 -8.03 -13.89
C TYR A 99 1.86 -6.77 -14.71
N PRO A 100 1.63 -5.61 -14.06
CA PRO A 100 1.69 -5.37 -12.61
C PRO A 100 0.42 -5.74 -11.83
N ASN A 101 -0.74 -5.82 -12.49
CA ASN A 101 -2.05 -5.69 -11.83
C ASN A 101 -2.36 -6.81 -10.82
N TRP A 102 -2.38 -8.07 -11.27
CA TRP A 102 -2.70 -9.23 -10.42
C TRP A 102 -1.62 -9.52 -9.38
N PHE A 103 -0.36 -9.24 -9.70
CA PHE A 103 0.72 -9.31 -8.72
C PHE A 103 0.46 -8.37 -7.54
N TYR A 104 0.17 -7.09 -7.80
CA TYR A 104 -0.13 -6.15 -6.72
C TYR A 104 -1.43 -6.47 -5.99
N PHE A 105 -2.46 -6.98 -6.68
CA PHE A 105 -3.67 -7.50 -6.03
C PHE A 105 -3.32 -8.56 -4.98
N LEU A 106 -2.46 -9.53 -5.33
CA LEU A 106 -2.04 -10.58 -4.39
C LEU A 106 -1.26 -9.99 -3.21
N VAL A 107 -0.32 -9.08 -3.47
CA VAL A 107 0.45 -8.41 -2.41
C VAL A 107 -0.47 -7.68 -1.44
N GLU A 108 -1.43 -6.91 -1.95
CA GLU A 108 -2.38 -6.14 -1.16
C GLU A 108 -3.33 -7.04 -0.37
N ALA A 109 -3.89 -8.07 -1.00
CA ALA A 109 -4.79 -9.02 -0.36
C ALA A 109 -4.08 -9.81 0.76
N VAL A 110 -2.86 -10.30 0.50
CA VAL A 110 -2.07 -11.04 1.48
C VAL A 110 -1.65 -10.13 2.64
N ALA A 111 -1.21 -8.90 2.36
CA ALA A 111 -0.83 -7.96 3.40
C ALA A 111 -2.04 -7.55 4.26
N ALA A 112 -3.21 -7.31 3.65
CA ALA A 112 -4.46 -7.03 4.36
C ALA A 112 -4.85 -8.20 5.27
N ALA A 113 -4.89 -9.42 4.74
CA ALA A 113 -5.20 -10.63 5.49
C ALA A 113 -4.22 -10.83 6.66
N ALA A 114 -2.91 -10.65 6.42
CA ALA A 114 -1.90 -10.77 7.44
C ALA A 114 -2.08 -9.75 8.58
N LEU A 115 -2.47 -8.50 8.28
CA LEU A 115 -2.77 -7.50 9.30
C LEU A 115 -4.01 -7.87 10.12
N PHE A 116 -5.09 -8.33 9.47
CA PHE A 116 -6.30 -8.77 10.17
C PHE A 116 -6.03 -9.99 11.06
N ILE A 117 -5.31 -10.99 10.57
CA ILE A 117 -4.92 -12.18 11.36
C ILE A 117 -4.03 -11.77 12.54
N ALA A 118 -3.04 -10.91 12.33
CA ALA A 118 -2.19 -10.38 13.39
C ALA A 118 -2.93 -9.48 14.39
N ASN A 119 -4.16 -9.07 14.08
CA ASN A 119 -5.06 -8.40 15.01
C ASN A 119 -5.90 -9.39 15.83
N LEU A 120 -6.43 -10.43 15.19
CA LEU A 120 -7.27 -11.46 15.82
C LEU A 120 -6.50 -12.36 16.80
N ALA A 121 -5.20 -12.59 16.56
CA ALA A 121 -4.36 -13.43 17.41
C ALA A 121 -3.88 -12.74 18.71
N ARG A 122 -4.63 -11.77 19.25
CA ARG A 122 -4.29 -11.02 20.46
C ARG A 122 -5.40 -11.02 21.49
#